data_AF-A0A0T5VJ24-F1
#
_entry.id   AF-A0A0T5VJ24-F1
#
_cell.length_a   1.000
_cell.length_b   1.000
_cell.length_c   1.000
_cell.angle_alpha   90.00
_cell.angle_beta   90.00
_cell.angle_gamma   90.00
#
_symmetry.space_group_name_H-M   'P 1'
#
loop_
_entity.id
_entity.type
_entity.pdbx_description
1 polymer ?
#
loop_
_entity_poly.entity_id
_entity_poly.type
_entity_poly.pdbx_seq_one_letter_code
_entity_poly.pdbx_strand_id
1 'polypeptide(L)'
;MPDRQIAVSTGQYRIFLATKSNSFSTTRIYMQAPMQGDKFLLTDVDISAGKVKHLFSCASCDYFNLTPIAGTVKGIKVANTNSSAEKWLLDARIVVAAEKSKVPVDTIHIKQYFNLAAK
;
A
#
# COMPACT_ATOMS: atom_id res chain seq x y z
N MET A 1 -19.57 -34.47 -12.46
CA MET A 1 -18.81 -33.36 -13.09
C MET A 1 -17.56 -33.18 -12.25
N PRO A 2 -16.34 -33.34 -12.79
CA PRO A 2 -15.14 -33.20 -11.97
C PRO A 2 -14.92 -31.72 -11.63
N ASP A 3 -14.74 -31.43 -10.35
CA ASP A 3 -14.40 -30.11 -9.83
C ASP A 3 -13.11 -29.61 -10.51
N ARG A 4 -13.26 -28.62 -11.39
CA ARG A 4 -12.13 -27.95 -12.03
C ARG A 4 -11.49 -27.06 -10.97
N GLN A 5 -10.50 -27.60 -10.26
CA GLN A 5 -9.69 -26.83 -9.32
C GLN A 5 -9.13 -25.60 -10.04
N ILE A 6 -9.57 -24.41 -9.63
CA ILE A 6 -9.03 -23.14 -10.13
C ILE A 6 -7.59 -23.07 -9.64
N ALA A 7 -6.64 -23.28 -10.55
CA ALA A 7 -5.23 -23.05 -10.29
C ALA A 7 -5.01 -21.54 -10.11
N VAL A 8 -4.93 -21.10 -8.86
CA VAL A 8 -4.60 -19.70 -8.53
C VAL A 8 -3.08 -19.54 -8.70
N SER A 9 -2.66 -18.98 -9.82
CA SER A 9 -1.27 -18.57 -10.02
C SER A 9 -0.96 -17.32 -9.20
N THR A 10 0.24 -17.21 -8.64
CA THR A 10 0.70 -15.97 -7.99
C THR A 10 0.73 -14.83 -9.00
N GLY A 11 -0.06 -13.78 -8.74
CA GLY A 11 -0.12 -12.58 -9.58
C GLY A 11 1.20 -11.81 -9.62
N GLN A 12 1.40 -11.02 -10.68
CA GLN A 12 2.62 -10.20 -10.88
C GLN A 12 2.82 -9.10 -9.81
N TYR A 13 1.75 -8.75 -9.10
CA TYR A 13 1.73 -7.67 -8.13
C TYR A 13 1.09 -8.11 -6.82
N ARG A 14 1.49 -7.45 -5.73
CA ARG A 14 0.78 -7.50 -4.44
C ARG A 14 0.32 -6.14 -4.02
N ILE A 15 -0.81 -6.13 -3.31
CA ILE A 15 -1.36 -4.94 -2.68
C ILE A 15 -1.08 -5.02 -1.19
N PHE A 16 -0.33 -4.04 -0.68
CA PHE A 16 -0.19 -3.81 0.75
C PHE A 16 -1.18 -2.73 1.17
N LEU A 17 -2.00 -3.03 2.18
CA LEU A 17 -3.01 -2.10 2.72
C LEU A 17 -2.61 -1.68 4.13
N ALA A 18 -2.26 -0.40 4.30
CA ALA A 18 -2.14 0.23 5.61
C ALA A 18 -3.44 0.97 5.93
N THR A 19 -4.03 0.69 7.09
CA THR A 19 -5.26 1.36 7.53
C THR A 19 -5.01 2.03 8.89
N LYS A 20 -5.45 3.28 9.00
CA LYS A 20 -5.55 3.99 10.28
C LYS A 20 -6.97 4.51 10.41
N SER A 21 -7.66 4.14 11.48
CA SER A 21 -9.02 4.59 11.75
C SER A 21 -9.10 5.19 13.16
N ASN A 22 -9.97 6.18 13.31
CA ASN A 22 -10.43 6.69 14.60
C ASN A 22 -11.96 6.74 14.58
N SER A 23 -12.57 7.29 15.63
CA SER A 23 -14.04 7.29 15.80
C SER A 23 -14.82 8.06 14.74
N PHE A 24 -14.17 8.88 13.91
CA PHE A 24 -14.83 9.74 12.92
C PHE A 24 -14.26 9.62 11.50
N SER A 25 -13.08 9.04 11.33
CA SER A 25 -12.38 8.98 10.05
C SER A 25 -11.59 7.69 9.86
N THR A 26 -11.36 7.33 8.60
CA THR A 26 -10.52 6.21 8.19
C THR A 26 -9.64 6.63 7.03
N THR A 27 -8.34 6.48 7.21
CA THR A 27 -7.32 6.60 6.16
C THR A 27 -6.86 5.21 5.74
N ARG A 28 -6.85 4.96 4.43
CA ARG A 28 -6.31 3.75 3.81
C ARG A 28 -5.26 4.13 2.79
N ILE A 29 -4.10 3.49 2.87
CA ILE A 29 -3.05 3.56 1.87
C ILE A 29 -2.92 2.20 1.20
N TYR A 30 -3.10 2.18 -0.11
CA TYR A 30 -2.88 1.01 -0.95
C TYR A 30 -1.54 1.17 -1.67
N MET A 31 -0.66 0.18 -1.58
CA MET A 31 0.63 0.16 -2.25
C MET A 31 0.73 -1.08 -3.11
N GLN A 32 0.78 -0.90 -4.42
CA GLN A 32 0.95 -1.96 -5.41
C GLN A 32 2.43 -2.16 -5.71
N ALA A 33 2.99 -3.28 -5.23
CA ALA A 33 4.39 -3.62 -5.43
C ALA A 33 4.54 -4.77 -6.44
N PRO A 34 5.58 -4.73 -7.30
CA PRO A 34 5.93 -5.87 -8.13
C PRO A 34 6.52 -7.00 -7.29
N MET A 35 6.15 -8.25 -7.59
CA MET A 35 6.65 -9.45 -6.89
C MET A 35 7.96 -10.00 -7.47
N GLN A 36 8.87 -9.11 -7.86
CA GLN A 36 10.16 -9.48 -8.44
C GLN A 36 11.21 -9.59 -7.32
N GLY A 37 11.33 -10.78 -6.74
CA GLY A 37 12.33 -11.08 -5.70
C GLY A 37 11.91 -10.68 -4.28
N ASP A 38 12.90 -10.51 -3.41
CA ASP A 38 12.70 -10.34 -1.96
C ASP A 38 12.73 -8.88 -1.50
N LYS A 39 12.90 -7.94 -2.44
CA LYS A 39 12.96 -6.50 -2.16
C LYS A 39 12.33 -5.73 -3.31
N PHE A 40 11.74 -4.58 -3.00
CA PHE A 40 11.28 -3.66 -4.02
C PHE A 40 11.44 -2.20 -3.57
N LEU A 41 11.45 -1.31 -4.55
CA LEU A 41 11.44 0.13 -4.36
C LEU A 41 10.41 0.73 -5.32
N LEU A 42 9.48 1.51 -4.78
CA LEU A 42 8.64 2.44 -5.54
C LEU A 42 9.20 3.85 -5.35
N THR A 43 9.28 4.60 -6.44
CA THR A 43 9.81 5.96 -6.51
C THR A 43 8.69 6.97 -6.79
N ASP A 44 9.04 8.27 -6.92
CA ASP A 44 8.11 9.32 -7.30
C ASP A 44 7.35 9.00 -8.60
N VAL A 45 8.03 8.39 -9.58
CA VAL A 45 7.45 8.00 -10.87
C VAL A 45 6.37 6.94 -10.68
N ASP A 46 6.63 5.95 -9.83
CA ASP A 46 5.69 4.88 -9.51
C ASP A 46 4.46 5.40 -8.77
N ILE A 47 4.67 6.31 -7.82
CA ILE A 47 3.61 6.94 -7.03
C ILE A 47 2.72 7.79 -7.94
N SER A 48 3.33 8.62 -8.78
CA SER A 48 2.63 9.46 -9.76
C SER A 48 1.88 8.62 -10.81
N ALA A 49 2.38 7.42 -11.12
CA ALA A 49 1.71 6.45 -11.99
C ALA A 49 0.55 5.70 -11.29
N GLY A 50 0.23 6.02 -10.04
CA GLY A 50 -0.92 5.45 -9.32
C GLY A 50 -0.66 4.10 -8.65
N LYS A 51 0.61 3.67 -8.53
CA LYS A 51 0.96 2.46 -7.75
C LYS A 51 0.76 2.65 -6.25
N VAL A 52 0.58 3.89 -5.79
CA VAL A 52 0.17 4.20 -4.42
C VAL A 52 -1.11 5.02 -4.47
N LYS A 53 -2.12 4.61 -3.70
CA LYS A 53 -3.38 5.33 -3.56
C LYS A 53 -3.66 5.67 -2.11
N HIS A 54 -4.06 6.92 -1.89
CA HIS A 54 -4.57 7.40 -0.63
C HIS A 54 -6.09 7.49 -0.72
N LEU A 55 -6.77 6.90 0.25
CA LEU A 55 -8.21 7.02 0.43
C LEU A 55 -8.47 7.49 1.84
N PHE A 56 -9.20 8.60 1.96
CA PHE A 56 -9.67 9.11 3.24
C PHE A 56 -11.19 9.12 3.23
N SER A 57 -11.79 8.72 4.34
CA SER A 57 -13.22 8.71 4.54
C SER A 57 -13.54 9.32 5.90
N CYS A 58 -14.37 10.36 5.92
CA CYS A 58 -14.94 10.94 7.12
C CYS A 58 -16.35 11.45 6.79
N ALA A 59 -17.38 10.86 7.41
CA ALA A 59 -18.77 11.13 7.06
C ALA A 59 -19.23 12.56 7.44
N SER A 60 -18.55 13.20 8.39
CA SER A 60 -18.87 14.53 8.90
C SER A 60 -17.86 15.61 8.52
N CYS A 61 -16.80 15.27 7.78
CA CYS A 61 -15.77 16.23 7.41
C CYS A 61 -16.07 16.80 6.02
N ASP A 62 -16.01 18.12 5.88
CA ASP A 62 -15.94 18.77 4.57
C ASP A 62 -14.50 18.68 4.04
N TYR A 63 -14.18 17.50 3.50
CA TYR A 63 -12.82 17.13 3.11
C TYR A 63 -12.68 17.05 1.60
N PHE A 64 -11.58 17.61 1.08
CA PHE A 64 -11.18 17.47 -0.32
C PHE A 64 -10.20 16.30 -0.49
N ASN A 65 -10.31 15.58 -1.61
CA ASN A 65 -9.46 14.43 -1.87
C ASN A 65 -7.97 14.80 -1.92
N LEU A 66 -7.15 14.05 -1.18
CA LEU A 66 -5.70 14.10 -1.30
C LEU A 66 -5.20 12.96 -2.19
N THR A 67 -4.35 13.32 -3.14
CA THR A 67 -3.68 12.39 -4.06
C THR A 67 -2.19 12.30 -3.75
N PRO A 68 -1.59 11.09 -3.74
CA PRO A 68 -0.14 10.94 -3.69
C PRO A 68 0.52 11.58 -4.92
N ILE A 69 1.54 12.41 -4.70
CA ILE A 69 2.27 13.12 -5.78
C ILE A 69 3.76 12.82 -5.82
N ALA A 70 4.33 12.31 -4.73
CA ALA A 70 5.75 11.96 -4.61
C ALA A 70 5.95 11.03 -3.41
N GLY A 71 7.16 10.49 -3.27
CA GLY A 71 7.58 9.68 -2.13
C GLY A 71 8.42 8.48 -2.49
N THR A 72 8.55 7.60 -1.50
CA THR A 72 9.22 6.31 -1.64
C THR A 72 8.47 5.24 -0.89
N VAL A 73 8.43 4.02 -1.42
CA VAL A 73 7.98 2.82 -0.71
C VAL A 73 9.04 1.75 -0.86
N LYS A 74 9.67 1.37 0.24
CA LYS A 74 10.67 0.30 0.30
C LYS A 74 10.05 -0.91 0.96
N GLY A 75 10.22 -2.08 0.35
CA GLY A 75 9.78 -3.34 0.92
C GLY A 75 10.92 -4.35 0.96
N ILE A 76 10.99 -5.12 2.05
CA ILE A 76 11.88 -6.27 2.19
C ILE A 76 11.11 -7.45 2.75
N LYS A 77 11.29 -8.61 2.13
CA LYS A 77 10.79 -9.89 2.64
C LYS A 77 11.63 -10.29 3.85
N VAL A 78 10.97 -10.66 4.93
CA VAL A 78 11.63 -11.07 6.17
C VAL A 78 12.07 -12.51 6.01
N ALA A 79 13.36 -12.71 5.76
CA ALA A 79 13.98 -14.01 5.49
C ALA A 79 14.24 -14.82 6.78
N ASN A 80 13.30 -14.87 7.73
CA ASN A 80 13.38 -15.80 8.87
C ASN A 80 12.09 -15.79 9.69
N THR A 81 11.11 -16.59 9.30
CA THR A 81 10.02 -16.92 10.21
C THR A 81 9.96 -18.43 10.30
N ASN A 82 10.01 -18.98 11.51
CA ASN A 82 9.61 -20.36 11.83
C ASN A 82 8.11 -20.64 11.53
N SER A 83 7.52 -19.83 10.64
CA SER A 83 6.14 -19.79 10.21
C SER A 83 6.19 -19.85 8.68
N SER A 84 5.38 -20.74 8.10
CA SER A 84 5.23 -20.93 6.66
C SER A 84 4.61 -19.72 5.94
N ALA A 85 4.12 -18.72 6.66
CA ALA A 85 3.49 -17.53 6.10
C ALA A 85 4.52 -16.46 5.74
N GLU A 86 4.45 -15.96 4.51
CA GLU A 86 5.32 -14.90 4.02
C GLU A 86 5.08 -13.58 4.75
N LYS A 87 6.17 -12.93 5.18
CA LYS A 87 6.16 -11.67 5.92
C LYS A 87 7.03 -10.61 5.25
N TRP A 88 6.53 -9.39 5.21
CA TRP A 88 7.20 -8.22 4.63
C TRP A 88 7.31 -7.09 5.65
N LEU A 89 8.42 -6.36 5.63
CA LEU A 89 8.55 -5.06 6.28
C LEU A 89 8.54 -3.99 5.20
N LEU A 90 7.63 -3.03 5.32
CA LEU A 90 7.59 -1.86 4.45
C LEU A 90 7.97 -0.61 5.23
N ASP A 91 8.70 0.28 4.58
CA ASP A 91 9.04 1.64 5.03
C ASP A 91 8.68 2.60 3.89
N ALA A 92 7.70 3.47 4.12
CA ALA A 92 7.13 4.36 3.13
C ALA A 92 7.06 5.80 3.65
N ARG A 93 7.36 6.72 2.75
CA ARG A 93 7.16 8.16 2.88
C ARG A 93 6.38 8.62 1.66
N ILE A 94 5.15 9.08 1.83
CA ILE A 94 4.24 9.43 0.75
C ILE A 94 3.84 10.89 0.91
N VAL A 95 4.20 11.73 -0.06
CA VAL A 95 3.80 13.13 -0.10
C VAL A 95 2.45 13.23 -0.82
N VAL A 96 1.50 13.91 -0.18
CA VAL A 96 0.14 14.08 -0.72
C VAL A 96 -0.17 15.55 -0.97
N ALA A 97 -0.99 15.82 -1.99
CA ALA A 97 -1.49 17.13 -2.33
C ALA A 97 -2.99 17.07 -2.60
N ALA A 98 -3.66 18.23 -2.59
CA ALA A 98 -5.04 18.32 -3.06
C ALA A 98 -5.14 17.80 -4.50
N GLU A 99 -6.26 17.16 -4.83
CA GLU A 99 -6.50 16.66 -6.18
C GLU A 99 -6.26 17.76 -7.23
N LYS A 100 -5.51 17.44 -8.30
CA LYS A 100 -5.06 18.36 -9.37
C LYS A 100 -4.05 19.45 -8.94
N SER A 101 -3.66 19.51 -7.67
CA SER A 101 -2.57 20.38 -7.19
C SER A 101 -1.24 19.62 -7.16
N LYS A 102 -0.15 20.36 -7.35
CA LYS A 102 1.22 19.88 -7.10
C LYS A 102 1.80 20.40 -5.80
N VAL A 103 1.06 21.23 -5.07
CA VAL A 103 1.51 21.82 -3.80
C VAL A 103 1.34 20.78 -2.69
N PRO A 104 2.43 20.33 -2.04
CA PRO A 104 2.34 19.38 -0.95
C PRO A 104 1.48 19.92 0.20
N VAL A 105 0.56 19.09 0.69
CA VAL A 105 -0.28 19.39 1.85
C VAL A 105 0.24 18.65 3.09
N ASP A 106 0.63 17.38 2.92
CA ASP A 106 1.10 16.55 4.04
C ASP A 106 2.05 15.45 3.55
N THR A 107 2.72 14.79 4.50
CA THR A 107 3.54 13.60 4.27
C THR A 107 3.14 12.47 5.21
N ILE A 108 2.72 11.35 4.62
CA ILE A 108 2.33 10.14 5.33
C ILE A 108 3.55 9.22 5.46
N HIS A 109 3.86 8.84 6.70
CA HIS A 109 4.93 7.89 7.02
C HIS A 109 4.34 6.55 7.48
N ILE A 110 4.77 5.45 6.89
CA ILE A 110 4.35 4.10 7.26
C ILE A 110 5.60 3.25 7.46
N LYS A 111 5.71 2.61 8.62
CA LYS A 111 6.72 1.59 8.87
C LYS A 111 6.11 0.45 9.65
N GLN A 112 5.76 -0.64 8.95
CA GLN A 112 5.05 -1.75 9.59
C GLN A 112 5.30 -3.08 8.87
N TYR A 113 5.05 -4.16 9.60
CA TYR A 113 5.05 -5.51 9.07
C TYR A 113 3.71 -5.86 8.42
N PHE A 114 3.77 -6.62 7.33
CA PHE A 114 2.63 -7.15 6.61
C PHE A 114 2.80 -8.66 6.50
N ASN A 115 1.76 -9.40 6.88
CA ASN A 115 1.68 -10.84 6.69
C ASN A 115 0.72 -11.11 5.54
N LEU A 116 0.93 -12.21 4.81
CA LEU A 116 -0.09 -12.70 3.88
C LEU A 116 -1.39 -12.94 4.65
N ALA A 117 -2.52 -12.45 4.15
CA ALA A 117 -3.82 -12.80 4.70
C ALA A 117 -3.96 -14.33 4.61
N ALA A 118 -4.07 -15.01 5.75
CA ALA A 118 -4.36 -16.43 5.79
C ALA A 118 -5.71 -16.66 5.10
N LYS A 119 -5.77 -17.69 4.24
CA LYS A 119 -7.03 -18.19 3.68
C LYS A 119 -7.87 -18.83 4.78
#